data_AF-A0A3M1NY27-F1
#
_entry.id   AF-A0A3M1NY27-F1
#
_cell.length_a   1.000
_cell.length_b   1.000
_cell.length_c   1.000
_cell.angle_alpha   90.00
_cell.angle_beta   90.00
_cell.angle_gamma   90.00
#
_symmetry.space_group_name_H-M   'P 1'
#
loop_
_entity.id
_entity.type
_entity.pdbx_description
1 polymer ?
#
loop_
_entity_poly.entity_id
_entity_poly.type
_entity_poly.pdbx_seq_one_letter_code
_entity_poly.pdbx_strand_id
1 'polypeptide(L)'
;MDRRELVLRGFNNAFSGATYVLTDYRQAAVPSLGVNIYSIMPNMSVDIDRVEVVRGPGSALYGAGVDAGVVHFITKDPFSHPGTTIAISRGGARGGDTYFNGIEGRHAGVLAGGRLGYKITGMYGEGQDWKLDPNDPLDRVQIETDGVRDNDFEKVNINGTLEYRLSESTSIIANGGYSALTATVLSGIGTVQADNFGYTYGQLRFQSGGLFAQAYFNKNSAGDSFVYDATAPGNVGTRVVDKGMLINAQVQYDFELLDGREQLIVGADLELTRPDTDGTILGRNDANDDIDEYGVYAQSTTALSPKFDLVLAARGDYNNVVETFQVSPRAGLVFKPTPAHTVRATYNRAFSSPGVNSLFLDIVAGRLPGTDIIIRGRGAANGFTWER
;
A
#
# COMPACT_ATOMS: atom_id res chain seq x y z
N MET A 1 -12.97 -14.03 -3.62
CA MET A 1 -11.77 -14.69 -3.08
C MET A 1 -10.85 -13.67 -2.44
N ASP A 2 -10.77 -12.42 -2.92
CA ASP A 2 -10.13 -11.36 -2.14
C ASP A 2 -10.75 -9.98 -2.42
N ARG A 3 -11.70 -9.58 -1.56
CA ARG A 3 -12.34 -8.25 -1.50
C ARG A 3 -12.23 -7.71 -0.08
N ARG A 4 -11.00 -7.52 0.40
CA ARG A 4 -10.76 -6.96 1.74
C ARG A 4 -10.16 -5.58 1.64
N GLU A 5 -10.71 -4.69 2.45
CA GLU A 5 -10.14 -3.39 2.73
C GLU A 5 -9.85 -3.32 4.23
N LEU A 6 -8.70 -2.77 4.60
CA LEU A 6 -8.33 -2.61 6.00
C LEU A 6 -8.55 -1.17 6.43
N VAL A 7 -9.43 -1.00 7.40
CA VAL A 7 -9.83 0.31 7.91
C VAL A 7 -9.38 0.48 9.34
N LEU A 8 -8.65 1.57 9.60
CA LEU A 8 -8.33 2.00 10.95
C LEU A 8 -9.33 3.08 11.41
N ARG A 9 -10.04 2.81 12.51
CA ARG A 9 -10.96 3.76 13.17
C ARG A 9 -12.16 4.24 12.33
N GLY A 10 -12.53 3.51 11.28
CA GLY A 10 -13.73 3.78 10.48
C GLY A 10 -13.62 4.91 9.46
N PHE A 11 -12.42 5.46 9.22
CA PHE A 11 -12.19 6.46 8.18
C PHE A 11 -11.81 5.75 6.86
N ASN A 12 -12.80 5.39 6.02
CA ASN A 12 -12.54 4.89 4.66
C ASN A 12 -13.65 5.23 3.64
N ASN A 13 -13.34 4.87 2.40
CA ASN A 13 -14.19 4.69 1.22
C ASN A 13 -13.75 3.33 0.63
N ALA A 14 -14.62 2.58 -0.04
CA ALA A 14 -14.31 1.33 -0.77
C ALA A 14 -13.01 1.34 -1.64
N PHE A 15 -12.46 2.52 -1.95
CA PHE A 15 -11.20 2.74 -2.69
C PHE A 15 -10.24 3.67 -1.96
N SER A 16 -10.12 3.54 -0.64
CA SER A 16 -9.28 4.41 0.17
C SER A 16 -7.85 3.88 0.33
N GLY A 17 -6.87 4.75 0.10
CA GLY A 17 -5.48 4.59 0.52
C GLY A 17 -5.20 5.04 1.95
N ALA A 18 -6.21 5.46 2.73
CA ALA A 18 -6.01 6.16 4.01
C ALA A 18 -5.18 5.37 5.03
N THR A 19 -5.31 4.05 5.06
CA THR A 19 -4.38 3.20 5.82
C THR A 19 -3.07 3.11 5.04
N TYR A 20 -1.97 3.59 5.59
CA TYR A 20 -0.66 3.48 4.96
C TYR A 20 -0.09 2.07 5.16
N VAL A 21 0.15 1.34 4.08
CA VAL A 21 0.59 -0.07 4.13
C VAL A 21 2.04 -0.17 3.71
N LEU A 22 2.83 -0.85 4.54
CA LEU A 22 4.25 -1.11 4.31
C LEU A 22 4.52 -2.61 4.26
N THR A 23 5.42 -3.02 3.36
CA THR A 23 6.12 -4.31 3.44
C THR A 23 7.61 -4.04 3.48
N ASP A 24 8.28 -4.43 4.56
CA ASP A 24 9.71 -4.18 4.74
C ASP A 24 10.12 -2.72 4.43
N TYR A 25 9.40 -1.77 5.03
CA TYR A 25 9.59 -0.31 4.89
C TYR A 25 9.30 0.27 3.49
N ARG A 26 8.87 -0.55 2.53
CA ARG A 26 8.40 -0.12 1.21
C ARG A 26 6.88 0.05 1.23
N GLN A 27 6.36 1.15 0.68
CA GLN A 27 4.93 1.29 0.47
C GLN A 27 4.41 0.17 -0.43
N ALA A 28 3.40 -0.54 0.06
CA ALA A 28 2.72 -1.61 -0.66
C ALA A 28 1.35 -1.09 -1.11
N ALA A 29 1.33 -0.23 -2.14
CA ALA A 29 0.11 0.32 -2.73
C ALA A 29 0.25 0.35 -4.25
N VAL A 30 -0.87 0.35 -4.97
CA VAL A 30 -0.86 0.47 -6.44
C VAL A 30 -0.49 1.92 -6.81
N PRO A 31 0.63 2.15 -7.53
CA PRO A 31 1.18 3.48 -7.81
C PRO A 31 0.18 4.53 -8.30
N SER A 32 -0.49 4.25 -9.41
CA SER A 32 -1.41 5.13 -10.16
C SER A 32 -2.74 5.40 -9.47
N LEU A 33 -3.20 4.49 -8.61
CA LEU A 33 -4.53 4.57 -8.01
C LEU A 33 -4.46 5.00 -6.55
N GLY A 34 -3.30 4.91 -5.90
CA GLY A 34 -3.13 5.21 -4.49
C GLY A 34 -3.99 4.31 -3.58
N VAL A 35 -4.40 3.14 -4.08
CA VAL A 35 -5.28 2.21 -3.37
C VAL A 35 -4.51 0.98 -2.88
N ASN A 36 -4.94 0.47 -1.73
CA ASN A 36 -4.39 -0.74 -1.15
C ASN A 36 -5.14 -1.96 -1.68
N ILE A 37 -4.63 -2.59 -2.75
CA ILE A 37 -5.14 -3.89 -3.22
C ILE A 37 -4.32 -4.99 -2.55
N TYR A 38 -4.70 -5.40 -1.33
CA TYR A 38 -3.96 -6.42 -0.57
C TYR A 38 -3.78 -7.74 -1.36
N SER A 39 -4.73 -8.05 -2.23
CA SER A 39 -4.74 -9.22 -3.11
C SER A 39 -3.55 -9.23 -4.09
N ILE A 40 -3.11 -8.07 -4.57
CA ILE A 40 -1.97 -7.97 -5.51
C ILE A 40 -0.64 -7.73 -4.80
N MET A 41 -0.68 -7.31 -3.53
CA MET A 41 0.55 -7.11 -2.77
C MET A 41 1.30 -8.44 -2.66
N PRO A 42 2.63 -8.43 -2.86
CA PRO A 42 3.42 -9.64 -2.90
C PRO A 42 3.78 -10.18 -1.51
N ASN A 43 2.83 -10.14 -0.59
CA ASN A 43 2.98 -10.63 0.78
C ASN A 43 2.52 -12.08 0.85
N MET A 44 3.36 -12.96 1.39
CA MET A 44 3.08 -14.39 1.53
C MET A 44 3.01 -14.80 3.00
N SER A 45 1.99 -15.57 3.36
CA SER A 45 1.74 -15.95 4.75
C SER A 45 2.90 -16.74 5.36
N VAL A 46 3.52 -17.63 4.57
CA VAL A 46 4.68 -18.42 4.99
C VAL A 46 5.91 -17.58 5.33
N ASP A 47 5.98 -16.32 4.90
CA ASP A 47 7.13 -15.44 5.05
C ASP A 47 6.89 -14.22 5.95
N ILE A 48 5.69 -14.03 6.49
CA ILE A 48 5.45 -12.98 7.49
C ILE A 48 6.05 -13.38 8.85
N ASP A 49 6.90 -12.52 9.40
CA ASP A 49 7.42 -12.61 10.77
C ASP A 49 6.42 -11.98 11.75
N ARG A 50 6.02 -10.74 11.45
CA ARG A 50 5.03 -10.01 12.25
C ARG A 50 4.31 -8.95 11.43
N VAL A 51 3.20 -8.48 11.99
CA VAL A 51 2.44 -7.33 11.49
C VAL A 51 2.37 -6.29 12.60
N GLU A 52 2.87 -5.10 12.33
CA GLU A 52 2.81 -3.97 13.26
C GLU A 52 1.70 -3.01 12.84
N VAL A 53 0.91 -2.51 13.80
CA VAL A 53 -0.19 -1.59 13.54
C VAL A 53 -0.06 -0.35 14.40
N VAL A 54 0.10 0.81 13.77
CA VAL A 54 0.11 2.12 14.43
C VAL A 54 -1.21 2.82 14.13
N ARG A 55 -1.94 3.19 15.18
CA ARG A 55 -3.28 3.77 15.03
C ARG A 55 -3.26 5.30 15.15
N GLY A 56 -3.86 5.97 14.18
CA GLY A 56 -3.96 7.43 14.12
C GLY A 56 -2.75 8.08 13.44
N PRO A 57 -2.74 9.42 13.38
CA PRO A 57 -1.79 10.18 12.58
C PRO A 57 -0.33 9.84 12.90
N GLY A 58 0.39 9.39 11.87
CA GLY A 58 1.75 8.84 11.96
C GLY A 58 2.77 9.54 11.07
N SER A 59 2.38 10.59 10.34
CA SER A 59 3.16 11.17 9.24
C SER A 59 4.59 11.54 9.61
N ALA A 60 4.85 11.97 10.85
CA ALA A 60 6.17 12.40 11.29
C ALA A 60 7.30 11.36 11.12
N LEU A 61 6.99 10.06 11.07
CA LEU A 61 7.99 9.00 10.86
C LEU A 61 7.71 8.09 9.66
N TYR A 62 6.46 8.00 9.22
CA TYR A 62 6.05 7.00 8.23
C TYR A 62 5.87 7.55 6.82
N GLY A 63 5.90 8.88 6.64
CA GLY A 63 5.80 9.54 5.33
C GLY A 63 4.66 10.55 5.26
N ALA A 64 4.60 11.28 4.13
CA ALA A 64 3.48 12.14 3.80
C ALA A 64 2.18 11.31 3.75
N GLY A 65 1.02 11.93 3.99
CA GLY A 65 -0.26 11.24 3.77
C GLY A 65 -0.73 10.29 4.90
N VAL A 66 0.09 10.00 5.92
CA VAL A 66 -0.25 9.03 6.98
C VAL A 66 -1.18 9.61 8.06
N ASP A 67 -2.46 9.75 7.75
CA ASP A 67 -3.48 10.34 8.62
C ASP A 67 -4.29 9.30 9.44
N ALA A 68 -4.66 8.15 8.86
CA ALA A 68 -5.45 7.12 9.54
C ALA A 68 -4.59 6.17 10.39
N GLY A 69 -3.36 5.89 9.96
CA GLY A 69 -2.41 5.02 10.63
C GLY A 69 -1.61 4.15 9.66
N VAL A 70 -0.85 3.22 10.22
CA VAL A 70 0.09 2.37 9.48
C VAL A 70 -0.15 0.91 9.77
N VAL A 71 -0.08 0.07 8.74
CA VAL A 71 0.06 -1.38 8.86
C VAL A 71 1.34 -1.82 8.16
N HIS A 72 2.26 -2.37 8.93
CA HIS A 72 3.59 -2.77 8.46
C HIS A 72 3.76 -4.27 8.55
N PHE A 73 3.81 -4.91 7.38
CA PHE A 73 4.18 -6.31 7.21
C PHE A 73 5.69 -6.42 7.22
N ILE A 74 6.23 -7.26 8.11
CA ILE A 74 7.66 -7.47 8.22
C ILE A 74 7.93 -8.93 7.89
N THR A 75 8.81 -9.15 6.91
CA THR A 75 9.10 -10.50 6.42
C THR A 75 10.23 -11.15 7.21
N LYS A 76 10.26 -12.49 7.22
CA LYS A 76 11.27 -13.26 7.97
C LYS A 76 12.66 -13.03 7.41
N ASP A 77 13.58 -12.65 8.30
CA ASP A 77 15.00 -12.47 8.00
C ASP A 77 15.70 -13.83 7.71
N PRO A 78 16.51 -13.96 6.64
CA PRO A 78 17.15 -15.22 6.27
C PRO A 78 18.17 -15.73 7.29
N PHE A 79 18.75 -14.85 8.13
CA PHE A 79 19.73 -15.25 9.15
C PHE A 79 19.08 -15.87 10.38
N SER A 80 17.96 -15.32 10.82
CA SER A 80 17.18 -15.81 11.97
C SER A 80 16.24 -16.97 11.60
N HIS A 81 15.80 -17.03 10.34
CA HIS A 81 14.84 -18.03 9.85
C HIS A 81 15.36 -18.78 8.61
N PRO A 82 16.47 -19.52 8.69
CA PRO A 82 16.94 -20.34 7.58
C PRO A 82 16.04 -21.58 7.38
N GLY A 83 16.14 -22.19 6.20
CA GLY A 83 15.46 -23.45 5.86
C GLY A 83 14.31 -23.29 4.87
N THR A 84 13.60 -24.40 4.66
CA THR A 84 12.50 -24.51 3.71
C THR A 84 11.16 -24.62 4.43
N THR A 85 10.16 -23.91 3.95
CA THR A 85 8.76 -24.07 4.35
C THR A 85 7.91 -24.22 3.10
N ILE A 86 7.04 -25.22 3.10
CA ILE A 86 6.04 -25.44 2.05
C ILE A 86 4.69 -25.51 2.75
N ALA A 87 3.72 -24.74 2.27
CA ALA A 87 2.34 -24.79 2.70
C ALA A 87 1.44 -25.13 1.50
N ILE A 88 0.50 -26.04 1.72
CA ILE A 88 -0.51 -26.42 0.72
C ILE A 88 -1.87 -26.12 1.34
N SER A 89 -2.70 -25.39 0.61
CA SER A 89 -4.04 -24.97 1.03
C SER A 89 -5.07 -25.52 0.07
N ARG A 90 -6.18 -26.03 0.61
CA ARG A 90 -7.38 -26.39 -0.15
C ARG A 90 -8.61 -26.02 0.64
N GLY A 91 -9.55 -25.32 0.01
CA GLY A 91 -10.78 -24.86 0.64
C GLY A 91 -11.95 -24.80 -0.34
N GLY A 92 -13.17 -24.72 0.17
CA GLY A 92 -14.37 -24.55 -0.63
C GLY A 92 -15.57 -24.16 0.24
N ALA A 93 -16.62 -23.65 -0.39
CA ALA A 93 -17.84 -23.24 0.30
C ALA A 93 -18.85 -24.40 0.40
N ARG A 94 -19.66 -24.43 1.46
CA ARG A 94 -20.76 -25.40 1.55
C ARG A 94 -21.85 -25.07 0.53
N GLY A 95 -22.22 -26.04 -0.31
CA GLY A 95 -23.39 -25.95 -1.19
C GLY A 95 -23.18 -25.25 -2.53
N GLY A 96 -21.94 -25.09 -3.00
CA GLY A 96 -21.65 -24.49 -4.31
C GLY A 96 -20.34 -24.97 -4.92
N ASP A 97 -20.04 -24.45 -6.12
CA ASP A 97 -18.84 -24.79 -6.92
C ASP A 97 -17.58 -24.02 -6.49
N THR A 98 -17.67 -23.13 -5.50
CA THR A 98 -16.56 -22.31 -5.00
C THR A 98 -15.47 -23.17 -4.36
N TYR A 99 -14.26 -23.09 -4.89
CA TYR A 99 -13.08 -23.78 -4.35
C TYR A 99 -11.83 -22.90 -4.43
N PHE A 100 -10.83 -23.20 -3.60
CA PHE A 100 -9.50 -22.61 -3.64
C PHE A 100 -8.46 -23.71 -3.49
N ASN A 101 -7.44 -23.71 -4.33
CA ASN A 101 -6.22 -24.51 -4.17
C ASN A 101 -5.03 -23.56 -4.17
N GLY A 102 -4.07 -23.76 -3.27
CA GLY A 102 -2.88 -22.94 -3.21
C GLY A 102 -1.67 -23.71 -2.74
N ILE A 103 -0.51 -23.30 -3.24
CA ILE A 103 0.80 -23.73 -2.77
C ILE A 103 1.66 -22.50 -2.53
N GLU A 104 2.26 -22.43 -1.36
CA GLU A 104 3.23 -21.41 -0.98
C GLU A 104 4.54 -22.09 -0.59
N GLY A 105 5.65 -21.56 -1.08
CA GLY A 105 7.00 -22.03 -0.79
C GLY A 105 7.88 -20.88 -0.32
N ARG A 106 8.73 -21.17 0.66
CA ARG A 106 9.81 -20.30 1.11
C ARG A 106 11.07 -21.13 1.27
N HIS A 107 12.19 -20.63 0.78
CA HIS A 107 13.50 -21.19 1.10
C HIS A 107 14.48 -20.05 1.41
N ALA A 108 15.19 -20.17 2.52
CA ALA A 108 16.19 -19.19 2.95
C ALA A 108 17.45 -19.88 3.46
N GLY A 109 18.58 -19.20 3.35
CA GLY A 109 19.86 -19.70 3.85
C GLY A 109 20.89 -18.59 4.01
N VAL A 110 22.01 -18.96 4.61
CA VAL A 110 23.15 -18.05 4.81
C VAL A 110 24.40 -18.68 4.21
N LEU A 111 25.14 -17.87 3.46
CA LEU A 111 26.36 -18.21 2.72
C LEU A 111 27.50 -17.27 3.14
N ALA A 112 28.64 -17.38 2.42
CA ALA A 112 29.79 -16.49 2.56
C ALA A 112 30.29 -16.35 4.01
N GLY A 113 30.42 -17.48 4.72
CA GLY A 113 30.90 -17.50 6.11
C GLY A 113 29.97 -16.79 7.10
N GLY A 114 28.65 -16.79 6.85
CA GLY A 114 27.68 -16.18 7.76
C GLY A 114 27.36 -14.72 7.45
N ARG A 115 27.74 -14.20 6.27
CA ARG A 115 27.58 -12.78 5.91
C ARG A 115 26.56 -12.51 4.80
N LEU A 116 26.24 -13.50 3.98
CA LEU A 116 25.28 -13.35 2.88
C LEU A 116 24.04 -14.19 3.13
N GLY A 117 22.94 -13.57 3.53
CA GLY A 117 21.62 -14.18 3.61
C GLY A 117 20.93 -14.14 2.25
N TYR A 118 20.26 -15.21 1.87
CA TYR A 118 19.37 -15.25 0.71
C TYR A 118 18.02 -15.82 1.11
N LYS A 119 16.96 -15.34 0.45
CA LYS A 119 15.60 -15.85 0.61
C LYS A 119 14.86 -15.77 -0.72
N ILE A 120 14.14 -16.83 -1.05
CA ILE A 120 13.20 -16.87 -2.17
C ILE A 120 11.83 -17.34 -1.64
N THR A 121 10.77 -16.71 -2.12
CA THR A 121 9.40 -17.10 -1.83
C THR A 121 8.61 -17.22 -3.13
N GLY A 122 7.68 -18.16 -3.20
CA GLY A 122 6.81 -18.34 -4.37
C GLY A 122 5.43 -18.86 -4.00
N MET A 123 4.39 -18.31 -4.62
CA MET A 123 2.99 -18.71 -4.46
C MET A 123 2.38 -19.01 -5.82
N TYR A 124 1.57 -20.06 -5.87
CA TYR A 124 0.56 -20.24 -6.88
C TYR A 124 -0.77 -20.55 -6.19
N GLY A 125 -1.82 -19.83 -6.55
CA GLY A 125 -3.17 -20.08 -6.07
C GLY A 125 -4.18 -19.97 -7.19
N GLU A 126 -5.15 -20.89 -7.22
CA GLU A 126 -6.26 -20.92 -8.16
C GLU A 126 -7.57 -21.12 -7.40
N GLY A 127 -8.69 -20.72 -7.99
CA GLY A 127 -9.99 -20.97 -7.39
C GLY A 127 -11.16 -20.39 -8.18
N GLN A 128 -12.35 -20.53 -7.61
CA GLN A 128 -13.58 -19.92 -8.10
C GLN A 128 -14.21 -19.07 -7.01
N ASP A 129 -14.46 -17.81 -7.30
CA ASP A 129 -15.12 -16.84 -6.43
C ASP A 129 -16.60 -17.18 -6.18
N TRP A 130 -17.20 -16.46 -5.24
CA TRP A 130 -18.62 -16.52 -4.92
C TRP A 130 -19.44 -16.03 -6.11
N LYS A 131 -20.37 -16.88 -6.55
CA LYS A 131 -21.38 -16.52 -7.53
C LYS A 131 -22.42 -15.62 -6.87
N LEU A 132 -22.92 -14.63 -7.62
CA LEU A 132 -24.04 -13.79 -7.19
C LEU A 132 -25.32 -14.64 -7.11
N ASP A 133 -26.10 -14.47 -6.04
CA ASP A 133 -27.40 -15.12 -5.88
C ASP A 133 -28.49 -14.27 -6.56
N PRO A 134 -29.13 -14.74 -7.64
CA PRO A 134 -30.18 -13.98 -8.32
C PRO A 134 -31.43 -13.74 -7.46
N ASN A 135 -31.58 -14.45 -6.35
CA ASN A 135 -32.68 -14.25 -5.40
C ASN A 135 -32.36 -13.17 -4.36
N ASP A 136 -31.09 -12.83 -4.16
CA ASP A 136 -30.71 -11.72 -3.30
C ASP A 136 -30.91 -10.38 -4.05
N PRO A 137 -31.62 -9.39 -3.45
CA PRO A 137 -31.91 -8.13 -4.12
C PRO A 137 -30.67 -7.30 -4.49
N LEU A 138 -29.59 -7.36 -3.71
CA LEU A 138 -28.36 -6.61 -3.99
C LEU A 138 -27.58 -7.26 -5.11
N ASP A 139 -27.46 -8.59 -5.05
CA ASP A 139 -26.80 -9.37 -6.09
C ASP A 139 -27.53 -9.25 -7.43
N ARG A 140 -28.86 -9.18 -7.44
CA ARG A 140 -29.63 -8.95 -8.67
C ARG A 140 -29.30 -7.62 -9.34
N VAL A 141 -29.18 -6.54 -8.58
CA VAL A 141 -28.77 -5.23 -9.14
C VAL A 141 -27.37 -5.32 -9.75
N GLN A 142 -26.47 -6.07 -9.08
CA GLN A 142 -25.13 -6.28 -9.61
C GLN A 142 -25.15 -7.15 -10.88
N ILE A 143 -25.96 -8.21 -10.94
CA ILE A 143 -26.13 -9.04 -12.15
C ILE A 143 -26.71 -8.21 -13.31
N GLU A 144 -27.68 -7.33 -13.03
CA GLU A 144 -28.27 -6.44 -14.04
C GLU A 144 -27.25 -5.43 -14.59
N THR A 145 -26.24 -5.05 -13.80
CA THR A 145 -25.20 -4.08 -14.17
C THR A 145 -24.00 -4.74 -14.84
N ASP A 146 -23.48 -5.81 -14.23
CA ASP A 146 -22.24 -6.48 -14.62
C ASP A 146 -22.47 -7.65 -15.59
N GLY A 147 -23.68 -8.21 -15.61
CA GLY A 147 -23.97 -9.46 -16.29
C GLY A 147 -23.42 -10.68 -15.56
N VAL A 148 -23.16 -11.75 -16.32
CA VAL A 148 -22.47 -12.94 -15.81
C VAL A 148 -20.99 -12.64 -15.70
N ARG A 149 -20.47 -12.67 -14.48
CA ARG A 149 -19.05 -12.47 -14.18
C ARG A 149 -18.24 -13.75 -14.42
N ASP A 150 -17.00 -13.55 -14.81
CA ASP A 150 -15.97 -14.56 -14.65
C ASP A 150 -15.61 -14.63 -13.16
N ASN A 151 -15.73 -15.81 -12.56
CA ASN A 151 -15.43 -15.99 -11.14
C ASN A 151 -14.09 -16.68 -10.95
N ASP A 152 -13.32 -16.92 -12.00
CA ASP A 152 -12.01 -17.54 -11.87
C ASP A 152 -11.07 -16.62 -11.09
N PHE A 153 -10.36 -17.24 -10.17
CA PHE A 153 -9.33 -16.62 -9.35
C PHE A 153 -8.01 -17.29 -9.68
N GLU A 154 -6.99 -16.49 -9.99
CA GLU A 154 -5.61 -16.95 -10.10
C GLU A 154 -4.68 -15.91 -9.48
N LYS A 155 -3.70 -16.37 -8.70
CA LYS A 155 -2.64 -15.53 -8.16
C LYS A 155 -1.30 -16.22 -8.26
N VAL A 156 -0.34 -15.51 -8.85
CA VAL A 156 1.07 -15.88 -8.84
C VAL A 156 1.82 -14.85 -8.01
N ASN A 157 2.75 -15.32 -7.17
CA ASN A 157 3.66 -14.44 -6.47
C ASN A 157 5.08 -15.02 -6.45
N ILE A 158 6.10 -14.17 -6.63
CA ILE A 158 7.49 -14.56 -6.45
C ILE A 158 8.28 -13.38 -5.88
N ASN A 159 9.08 -13.64 -4.85
CA ASN A 159 9.98 -12.63 -4.27
C ASN A 159 11.36 -13.21 -4.02
N GLY A 160 12.35 -12.33 -4.04
CA GLY A 160 13.73 -12.60 -3.66
C GLY A 160 14.27 -11.53 -2.72
N THR A 161 15.08 -11.97 -1.77
CA THR A 161 15.87 -11.10 -0.87
C THR A 161 17.31 -11.57 -0.87
N LEU A 162 18.24 -10.62 -0.96
CA LEU A 162 19.66 -10.79 -0.66
C LEU A 162 20.04 -9.79 0.42
N GLU A 163 20.64 -10.26 1.50
CA GLU A 163 21.15 -9.40 2.57
C GLU A 163 22.62 -9.70 2.80
N TYR A 164 23.46 -8.68 2.64
CA TYR A 164 24.88 -8.76 2.92
C TYR A 164 25.23 -7.96 4.18
N ARG A 165 25.69 -8.64 5.23
CA ARG A 165 26.16 -8.06 6.48
C ARG A 165 27.66 -7.81 6.41
N LEU A 166 28.04 -6.54 6.26
CA LEU A 166 29.43 -6.11 6.23
C LEU A 166 30.06 -6.16 7.64
N SER A 167 29.25 -5.86 8.66
CA SER A 167 29.60 -5.92 10.09
C SER A 167 28.32 -6.20 10.90
N GLU A 168 28.42 -6.24 12.23
CA GLU A 168 27.25 -6.40 13.11
C GLU A 168 26.25 -5.24 13.01
N SER A 169 26.73 -4.04 12.68
CA SER A 169 25.92 -2.83 12.58
C SER A 169 25.65 -2.39 11.16
N THR A 170 26.29 -3.00 10.14
CA THR A 170 26.22 -2.55 8.75
C THR A 170 25.70 -3.65 7.83
N SER A 171 24.58 -3.39 7.14
CA SER A 171 23.96 -4.31 6.18
C SER A 171 23.49 -3.59 4.92
N ILE A 172 23.51 -4.33 3.80
CA ILE A 172 22.87 -3.97 2.54
C ILE A 172 21.83 -5.04 2.23
N ILE A 173 20.59 -4.64 1.96
CA ILE A 173 19.48 -5.55 1.66
C ILE A 173 18.89 -5.17 0.30
N ALA A 174 18.88 -6.11 -0.64
CA ALA A 174 18.19 -5.98 -1.91
C ALA A 174 16.97 -6.91 -1.91
N ASN A 175 15.79 -6.34 -2.17
CA ASN A 175 14.53 -7.06 -2.30
C ASN A 175 13.95 -6.82 -3.70
N GLY A 176 13.27 -7.82 -4.25
CA GLY A 176 12.49 -7.65 -5.47
C GLY A 176 11.44 -8.73 -5.61
N GLY A 177 10.40 -8.44 -6.38
CA GLY A 177 9.34 -9.41 -6.56
C GLY A 177 8.31 -9.01 -7.61
N TYR A 178 7.48 -9.99 -7.95
CA TYR A 178 6.41 -9.90 -8.92
C TYR A 178 5.16 -10.61 -8.38
N SER A 179 4.00 -10.01 -8.61
CA SER A 179 2.70 -10.64 -8.43
C SER A 179 1.84 -10.46 -9.67
N ALA A 180 1.05 -11.47 -10.00
CA ALA A 180 -0.04 -11.36 -10.98
C ALA A 180 -1.35 -11.81 -10.33
N LEU A 181 -2.45 -11.17 -10.71
CA LEU A 181 -3.78 -11.47 -10.21
C LEU A 181 -4.79 -11.50 -11.36
N THR A 182 -5.54 -12.60 -11.45
CA THR A 182 -6.81 -12.67 -12.17
C THR A 182 -7.92 -12.86 -11.14
N ALA A 183 -8.86 -11.92 -11.06
CA ALA A 183 -9.96 -11.95 -10.11
C ALA A 183 -10.97 -10.82 -10.38
N THR A 184 -12.21 -10.98 -9.95
CA THR A 184 -13.15 -9.85 -9.87
C THR A 184 -12.80 -8.91 -8.71
N VAL A 185 -12.51 -7.65 -9.01
CA VAL A 185 -12.19 -6.58 -8.07
C VAL A 185 -13.27 -5.49 -8.15
N LEU A 186 -13.80 -5.06 -7.01
CA LEU A 186 -14.68 -3.88 -7.00
C LEU A 186 -13.83 -2.63 -7.16
N SER A 187 -14.30 -1.64 -7.92
CA SER A 187 -13.60 -0.37 -8.14
C SER A 187 -14.57 0.82 -8.14
N GLY A 188 -14.05 2.05 -8.01
CA GLY A 188 -14.86 3.27 -8.05
C GLY A 188 -15.49 3.54 -9.41
N ILE A 189 -15.05 2.80 -10.44
CA ILE A 189 -15.52 2.90 -11.82
C ILE A 189 -16.41 1.71 -12.22
N GLY A 190 -16.80 0.86 -11.25
CA GLY A 190 -17.61 -0.34 -11.45
C GLY A 190 -16.89 -1.62 -11.05
N THR A 191 -17.50 -2.77 -11.31
CA THR A 191 -16.86 -4.07 -11.08
C THR A 191 -15.83 -4.32 -12.18
N VAL A 192 -14.56 -4.47 -11.80
CA VAL A 192 -13.45 -4.74 -12.72
C VAL A 192 -13.13 -6.22 -12.69
N GLN A 193 -13.01 -6.85 -13.86
CA GLN A 193 -12.27 -8.10 -13.97
C GLN A 193 -10.80 -7.74 -14.05
N ALA A 194 -10.04 -8.02 -12.98
CA ALA A 194 -8.59 -8.03 -13.06
C ALA A 194 -8.19 -9.26 -13.89
N ASP A 195 -7.44 -9.06 -14.97
CA ASP A 195 -6.95 -10.15 -15.79
C ASP A 195 -5.45 -9.97 -16.04
N ASN A 196 -4.67 -10.86 -15.42
CA ASN A 196 -3.22 -10.77 -15.34
C ASN A 196 -2.73 -9.38 -14.88
N PHE A 197 -3.42 -8.80 -13.88
CA PHE A 197 -3.00 -7.54 -13.27
C PHE A 197 -1.68 -7.80 -12.54
N GLY A 198 -0.60 -7.22 -13.08
CA GLY A 198 0.76 -7.35 -12.60
C GLY A 198 1.18 -6.26 -11.62
N TYR A 199 2.00 -6.63 -10.64
CA TYR A 199 2.69 -5.74 -9.72
C TYR A 199 4.14 -6.17 -9.56
N THR A 200 5.07 -5.26 -9.84
CA THR A 200 6.51 -5.47 -9.74
C THR A 200 7.12 -4.46 -8.78
N TYR A 201 8.09 -4.88 -7.98
CA TYR A 201 8.87 -3.95 -7.18
C TYR A 201 10.34 -4.33 -7.12
N GLY A 202 11.16 -3.33 -6.83
CA GLY A 202 12.55 -3.49 -6.44
C GLY A 202 12.89 -2.51 -5.32
N GLN A 203 13.70 -2.93 -4.36
CA GLN A 203 14.11 -2.12 -3.22
C GLN A 203 15.57 -2.41 -2.87
N LEU A 204 16.30 -1.36 -2.55
CA LEU A 204 17.61 -1.42 -1.93
C LEU A 204 17.55 -0.68 -0.60
N ARG A 205 18.06 -1.31 0.46
CA ARG A 205 18.19 -0.73 1.79
C ARG A 205 19.62 -0.83 2.27
N PHE A 206 20.07 0.20 2.96
CA PHE A 206 21.35 0.27 3.63
C PHE A 206 21.12 0.70 5.08
N GLN A 207 21.74 -0.01 6.00
CA GLN A 207 21.73 0.34 7.42
C GLN A 207 23.15 0.29 7.94
N SER A 208 23.55 1.30 8.72
CA SER A 208 24.86 1.34 9.39
C SER A 208 24.78 2.13 10.70
N GLY A 209 24.76 1.43 11.84
CA GLY A 209 24.57 2.08 13.14
C GLY A 209 23.23 2.83 13.17
N GLY A 210 23.28 4.15 13.45
CA GLY A 210 22.10 5.03 13.43
C GLY A 210 21.62 5.45 12.02
N LEU A 211 22.38 5.18 10.96
CA LEU A 211 22.02 5.53 9.59
C LEU A 211 21.10 4.47 8.97
N PHE A 212 19.99 4.90 8.40
CA PHE A 212 19.12 4.12 7.52
C PHE A 212 18.91 4.87 6.21
N ALA A 213 19.05 4.18 5.09
CA ALA A 213 18.75 4.70 3.78
C ALA A 213 18.05 3.63 2.94
N GLN A 214 17.09 4.03 2.12
CA GLN A 214 16.45 3.14 1.17
C GLN A 214 16.07 3.86 -0.12
N ALA A 215 15.98 3.08 -1.19
CA ALA A 215 15.34 3.49 -2.43
C ALA A 215 14.55 2.31 -2.99
N TYR A 216 13.38 2.58 -3.53
CA TYR A 216 12.56 1.55 -4.15
C TYR A 216 11.73 2.10 -5.30
N PHE A 217 11.26 1.18 -6.14
CA PHE A 217 10.19 1.45 -7.08
C PHE A 217 9.09 0.40 -6.95
N ASN A 218 7.88 0.81 -7.24
CA ASN A 218 6.71 -0.03 -7.46
C ASN A 218 6.20 0.25 -8.86
N LYS A 219 5.84 -0.79 -9.61
CA LYS A 219 5.23 -0.66 -10.94
C LYS A 219 4.05 -1.60 -11.03
N ASN A 220 2.99 -1.17 -11.69
CA ASN A 220 1.86 -2.04 -11.99
C ASN A 220 1.55 -2.12 -13.49
N SER A 221 0.72 -3.09 -13.85
CA SER A 221 0.13 -3.24 -15.18
C SER A 221 -1.25 -3.84 -15.03
N ALA A 222 -2.29 -3.15 -15.48
CA ALA A 222 -3.65 -3.69 -15.47
C ALA A 222 -3.83 -4.92 -16.37
N GLY A 223 -2.86 -5.28 -17.22
CA GLY A 223 -2.99 -6.45 -18.09
C GLY A 223 -4.17 -6.27 -19.07
N ASP A 224 -5.03 -7.28 -19.17
CA ASP A 224 -6.22 -7.28 -20.03
C ASP A 224 -7.51 -6.94 -19.27
N SER A 225 -7.37 -6.30 -18.11
CA SER A 225 -8.49 -5.93 -17.24
C SER A 225 -9.53 -5.04 -17.92
N PHE A 226 -10.79 -5.20 -17.51
CA PHE A 226 -11.92 -4.44 -18.00
C PHE A 226 -13.00 -4.24 -16.94
N VAL A 227 -13.82 -3.21 -17.11
CA VAL A 227 -15.05 -3.01 -16.33
C VAL A 227 -16.16 -3.84 -16.95
N TYR A 228 -16.91 -4.58 -16.13
CA TYR A 228 -18.09 -5.33 -16.59
C TYR A 228 -19.21 -4.39 -17.09
N ASP A 229 -19.93 -4.83 -18.11
CA ASP A 229 -21.11 -4.15 -18.65
C ASP A 229 -22.09 -5.18 -19.23
N ALA A 230 -23.21 -5.40 -18.54
CA ALA A 230 -24.25 -6.36 -18.94
C ALA A 230 -24.84 -6.11 -20.34
N THR A 231 -24.70 -4.90 -20.89
CA THR A 231 -25.23 -4.53 -22.21
C THR A 231 -24.24 -4.79 -23.34
N ALA A 232 -22.96 -5.02 -23.02
CA ALA A 232 -21.90 -5.25 -23.99
C ALA A 232 -21.79 -6.75 -24.36
N PRO A 233 -21.34 -7.08 -25.59
CA PRO A 233 -21.09 -8.47 -25.97
C PRO A 233 -20.15 -9.18 -25.00
N GLY A 234 -20.60 -10.33 -24.46
CA GLY A 234 -19.81 -11.09 -23.49
C GLY A 234 -19.65 -10.44 -22.11
N ASN A 235 -20.45 -9.41 -21.81
CA ASN A 235 -20.37 -8.60 -20.60
C ASN A 235 -19.07 -7.81 -20.43
N VAL A 236 -18.30 -7.63 -21.52
CA VAL A 236 -17.01 -6.92 -21.53
C VAL A 236 -17.25 -5.46 -21.90
N GLY A 237 -17.16 -4.59 -20.90
CA GLY A 237 -17.31 -3.15 -21.07
C GLY A 237 -16.00 -2.45 -21.42
N THR A 238 -15.65 -1.41 -20.65
CA THR A 238 -14.50 -0.56 -20.95
C THR A 238 -13.20 -1.21 -20.51
N ARG A 239 -12.20 -1.28 -21.40
CA ARG A 239 -10.84 -1.71 -21.04
C ARG A 239 -10.23 -0.76 -20.01
N VAL A 240 -9.61 -1.32 -18.98
CA VAL A 240 -8.85 -0.58 -17.97
C VAL A 240 -7.38 -0.65 -18.34
N VAL A 241 -6.76 0.51 -18.55
CA VAL A 241 -5.32 0.61 -18.75
C VAL A 241 -4.71 1.35 -17.57
N ASP A 242 -3.66 0.77 -17.02
CA ASP A 242 -2.90 1.36 -15.93
C ASP A 242 -1.50 0.74 -15.89
N LYS A 243 -0.48 1.55 -16.12
CA LYS A 243 0.95 1.17 -16.16
C LYS A 243 1.78 2.04 -15.21
N GLY A 244 1.17 2.49 -14.12
CA GLY A 244 1.76 3.43 -13.18
C GLY A 244 3.07 2.96 -12.54
N MET A 245 3.88 3.93 -12.15
CA MET A 245 5.11 3.73 -11.40
C MET A 245 5.21 4.70 -10.22
N LEU A 246 5.70 4.21 -9.09
CA LEU A 246 6.04 5.00 -7.92
C LEU A 246 7.50 4.77 -7.60
N ILE A 247 8.26 5.84 -7.41
CA ILE A 247 9.65 5.81 -6.99
C ILE A 247 9.75 6.53 -5.65
N ASN A 248 10.47 5.95 -4.70
CA ASN A 248 10.69 6.56 -3.40
C ASN A 248 12.16 6.42 -2.99
N ALA A 249 12.69 7.45 -2.34
CA ALA A 249 13.97 7.38 -1.66
C ALA A 249 13.88 8.05 -0.29
N GLN A 250 14.52 7.47 0.71
CA GLN A 250 14.50 7.94 2.09
C GLN A 250 15.89 7.81 2.71
N VAL A 251 16.25 8.79 3.54
CA VAL A 251 17.41 8.73 4.42
C VAL A 251 17.01 9.25 5.80
N GLN A 252 17.49 8.58 6.84
CA GLN A 252 17.35 9.05 8.22
C GLN A 252 18.57 8.69 9.04
N TYR A 253 18.81 9.47 10.09
CA TYR A 253 19.82 9.18 11.09
C TYR A 253 19.21 9.29 12.49
N ASP A 254 19.52 8.29 13.33
CA ASP A 254 19.18 8.25 14.74
C ASP A 254 20.38 8.69 15.59
N PHE A 255 20.25 9.86 16.21
CA PHE A 255 21.24 10.47 17.09
C PHE A 255 20.93 10.14 18.55
N GLU A 256 21.91 9.58 19.25
CA GLU A 256 21.90 9.51 20.70
C GLU A 256 22.57 10.76 21.29
N LEU A 257 21.80 11.58 22.01
CA LEU A 257 22.22 12.85 22.58
C LEU A 257 22.08 12.84 24.11
N LEU A 258 22.74 13.80 24.77
CA LEU A 258 22.63 14.02 26.23
C LEU A 258 22.94 12.77 27.10
N ASP A 259 23.94 11.99 26.70
CA ASP A 259 24.34 10.72 27.32
C ASP A 259 23.19 9.70 27.36
N GLY A 260 22.46 9.58 26.24
CA GLY A 260 21.36 8.62 26.08
C GLY A 260 20.02 9.10 26.63
N ARG A 261 19.94 10.33 27.16
CA ARG A 261 18.66 10.91 27.61
C ARG A 261 17.76 11.38 26.48
N GLU A 262 18.32 11.63 25.31
CA GLU A 262 17.57 12.07 24.15
C GLU A 262 17.93 11.19 22.94
N GLN A 263 16.91 10.68 22.27
CA GLN A 263 17.04 10.11 20.94
C GLN A 263 16.37 11.03 19.93
N LEU A 264 17.16 11.52 18.97
CA LEU A 264 16.72 12.42 17.92
C LEU A 264 16.86 11.72 16.58
N ILE A 265 15.74 11.48 15.92
CA ILE A 265 15.70 11.00 14.53
C ILE A 265 15.52 12.22 13.63
N VAL A 266 16.37 12.36 12.62
CA VAL A 266 16.21 13.35 11.54
C VAL A 266 16.25 12.63 10.21
N GLY A 267 15.35 12.97 9.30
CA GLY A 267 15.30 12.35 7.99
C GLY A 267 14.67 13.21 6.92
N ALA A 268 14.80 12.71 5.70
CA ALA A 268 14.18 13.26 4.51
C ALA A 268 13.77 12.12 3.58
N ASP A 269 12.74 12.37 2.78
CA ASP A 269 12.27 11.44 1.76
C ASP A 269 11.73 12.19 0.54
N LEU A 270 11.68 11.47 -0.57
CA LEU A 270 11.04 11.91 -1.80
C LEU A 270 10.17 10.76 -2.33
N GLU A 271 9.04 11.12 -2.91
CA GLU A 271 8.12 10.21 -3.57
C GLU A 271 7.71 10.81 -4.92
N LEU A 272 7.89 10.03 -5.98
CA LEU A 272 7.59 10.41 -7.35
C LEU A 272 6.58 9.41 -7.89
N THR A 273 5.35 9.86 -8.10
CA THR A 273 4.28 9.07 -8.72
C THR A 273 4.14 9.47 -10.18
N ARG A 274 4.18 8.47 -11.06
CA ARG A 274 4.09 8.58 -12.51
C ARG A 274 2.94 7.69 -12.99
N PRO A 275 1.70 8.22 -13.01
CA PRO A 275 0.57 7.49 -13.57
C PRO A 275 0.71 7.32 -15.09
N ASP A 276 0.04 6.32 -15.64
CA ASP A 276 -0.10 6.11 -17.09
C ASP A 276 -1.36 5.26 -17.28
N THR A 277 -2.48 5.88 -17.68
CA THR A 277 -3.76 5.17 -17.79
C THR A 277 -4.31 5.10 -19.21
N ASP A 278 -3.52 5.54 -20.20
CA ASP A 278 -3.90 5.68 -21.61
C ASP A 278 -5.27 6.36 -21.80
N GLY A 279 -5.55 7.35 -20.95
CA GLY A 279 -6.81 8.10 -20.89
C GLY A 279 -8.02 7.30 -20.38
N THR A 280 -7.86 6.05 -19.96
CA THR A 280 -8.99 5.21 -19.51
C THR A 280 -9.50 5.59 -18.12
N ILE A 281 -8.63 6.12 -17.24
CA ILE A 281 -8.97 6.51 -15.86
C ILE A 281 -8.77 8.02 -15.66
N LEU A 282 -7.61 8.56 -16.05
CA LEU A 282 -7.26 9.97 -15.85
C LEU A 282 -7.59 10.85 -17.05
N GLY A 283 -8.13 10.26 -18.12
CA GLY A 283 -8.73 10.96 -19.25
C GLY A 283 -7.84 12.04 -19.84
N ARG A 284 -8.26 13.30 -19.75
CA ARG A 284 -7.50 14.45 -20.31
C ARG A 284 -6.29 14.84 -19.47
N ASN A 285 -6.19 14.36 -18.23
CA ASN A 285 -5.10 14.70 -17.32
C ASN A 285 -3.89 13.78 -17.48
N ASP A 286 -4.02 12.67 -18.22
CA ASP A 286 -3.02 11.60 -18.38
C ASP A 286 -1.66 12.07 -18.96
N ALA A 287 -1.62 13.28 -19.52
CA ALA A 287 -0.39 13.90 -20.03
C ALA A 287 0.26 14.89 -19.04
N ASN A 288 -0.39 15.18 -17.91
CA ASN A 288 0.03 16.14 -16.90
C ASN A 288 -0.54 15.77 -15.52
N ASP A 289 -0.10 14.64 -15.00
CA ASP A 289 -0.57 13.98 -13.77
C ASP A 289 0.57 13.49 -12.86
N ASP A 290 1.81 13.89 -13.17
CA ASP A 290 2.99 13.61 -12.35
C ASP A 290 2.87 14.27 -10.97
N ILE A 291 3.01 13.47 -9.91
CA ILE A 291 3.04 13.94 -8.52
C ILE A 291 4.43 13.75 -7.95
N ASP A 292 5.00 14.84 -7.46
CA ASP A 292 6.28 14.88 -6.77
C ASP A 292 6.06 15.40 -5.35
N GLU A 293 6.47 14.58 -4.37
CA GLU A 293 6.39 14.91 -2.94
C GLU A 293 7.77 14.86 -2.31
N TYR A 294 8.06 15.87 -1.49
CA TYR A 294 9.34 15.99 -0.78
C TYR A 294 9.06 16.24 0.70
N GLY A 295 9.66 15.41 1.54
CA GLY A 295 9.47 15.41 2.98
C GLY A 295 10.77 15.65 3.74
N VAL A 296 10.69 16.44 4.81
CA VAL A 296 11.73 16.52 5.85
C VAL A 296 11.08 16.38 7.21
N TYR A 297 11.71 15.64 8.11
CA TYR A 297 11.14 15.36 9.43
C TYR A 297 12.19 15.23 10.51
N ALA A 298 11.76 15.52 11.73
CA ALA A 298 12.51 15.25 12.93
C ALA A 298 11.59 14.76 14.05
N GLN A 299 12.07 13.83 14.86
CA GLN A 299 11.42 13.38 16.08
C GLN A 299 12.45 13.26 17.20
N SER A 300 12.21 13.95 18.31
CA SER A 300 12.94 13.76 19.57
C SER A 300 12.08 12.97 20.57
N THR A 301 12.70 11.98 21.21
CA THR A 301 12.19 11.34 22.42
C THR A 301 13.17 11.64 23.55
N THR A 302 12.75 12.45 24.51
CA THR A 302 13.58 12.93 25.62
C THR A 302 13.07 12.42 26.96
N ALA A 303 13.92 11.76 27.74
CA ALA A 303 13.65 11.44 29.13
C ALA A 303 13.83 12.68 30.00
N LEU A 304 12.74 13.43 30.24
CA LEU A 304 12.74 14.63 31.10
C LEU A 304 13.07 14.29 32.56
N SER A 305 12.64 13.10 33.01
CA SER A 305 12.94 12.53 34.32
C SER A 305 12.69 11.01 34.29
N PRO A 306 13.02 10.24 35.35
CA PRO A 306 12.73 8.80 35.39
C PRO A 306 11.24 8.42 35.23
N LYS A 307 10.32 9.39 35.41
CA LYS A 307 8.87 9.17 35.30
C LYS A 307 8.23 9.85 34.09
N PHE A 308 8.96 10.67 33.34
CA PHE A 308 8.38 11.49 32.27
C PHE A 308 9.25 11.44 31.02
N ASP A 309 8.66 10.98 29.92
CA ASP A 309 9.23 11.13 28.59
C ASP A 309 8.42 12.14 27.79
N LEU A 310 9.12 12.99 27.05
CA LEU A 310 8.54 13.93 26.10
C LEU A 310 8.88 13.46 24.69
N VAL A 311 7.86 13.42 23.84
CA VAL A 311 8.01 13.17 22.40
C VAL A 311 7.61 14.43 21.66
N LEU A 312 8.52 14.99 20.89
CA LEU A 312 8.25 16.11 19.99
C LEU A 312 8.61 15.67 18.58
N ALA A 313 7.72 15.89 17.62
CA ALA A 313 8.01 15.63 16.23
C ALA A 313 7.38 16.68 15.34
N ALA A 314 8.02 16.93 14.20
CA ALA A 314 7.48 17.75 13.15
C ALA A 314 7.94 17.19 11.80
N ARG A 315 7.05 17.30 10.82
CA ARG A 315 7.33 17.00 9.43
C ARG A 315 6.83 18.14 8.55
N GLY A 316 7.64 18.49 7.56
CA GLY A 316 7.27 19.39 6.47
C GLY A 316 7.19 18.62 5.17
N ASP A 317 6.10 18.78 4.44
CA ASP A 317 5.85 18.14 3.14
C ASP A 317 5.55 19.21 2.09
N TYR A 318 6.18 19.10 0.93
CA TYR A 318 5.84 19.86 -0.28
C TYR A 318 5.30 18.90 -1.34
N ASN A 319 4.20 19.27 -1.99
CA ASN A 319 3.59 18.53 -3.09
C ASN A 319 3.43 19.47 -4.29
N ASN A 320 3.91 19.04 -5.46
CA ASN A 320 3.97 19.86 -6.67
C ASN A 320 2.60 20.23 -7.27
N VAL A 321 1.53 19.46 -6.99
CA VAL A 321 0.20 19.70 -7.59
C VAL A 321 -0.60 20.71 -6.78
N VAL A 322 -0.60 20.57 -5.45
CA VAL A 322 -1.29 21.52 -4.56
C VAL A 322 -0.44 22.76 -4.25
N GLU A 323 0.83 22.77 -4.69
CA GLU A 323 1.79 23.88 -4.57
C GLU A 323 1.91 24.47 -3.15
N THR A 324 1.68 23.65 -2.12
CA THR A 324 1.62 24.11 -0.73
C THR A 324 2.59 23.33 0.15
N PHE A 325 3.36 24.06 0.96
CA PHE A 325 4.15 23.48 2.04
C PHE A 325 3.29 23.27 3.29
N GLN A 326 3.23 22.03 3.77
CA GLN A 326 2.36 21.61 4.87
C GLN A 326 3.20 21.12 6.04
N VAL A 327 2.78 21.47 7.26
CA VAL A 327 3.50 21.08 8.49
C VAL A 327 2.61 20.22 9.37
N SER A 328 3.13 19.05 9.74
CA SER A 328 2.48 18.06 10.59
C SER A 328 3.18 17.93 11.95
N PRO A 329 2.78 18.73 12.96
CA PRO A 329 3.37 18.67 14.30
C PRO A 329 2.76 17.55 15.16
N ARG A 330 3.58 17.05 16.08
CA ARG A 330 3.22 16.06 17.10
C ARG A 330 3.89 16.37 18.43
N ALA A 331 3.12 16.26 19.50
CA ALA A 331 3.60 16.35 20.87
C ALA A 331 2.98 15.24 21.72
N GLY A 332 3.78 14.57 22.53
CA GLY A 332 3.35 13.51 23.42
C GLY A 332 4.06 13.59 24.76
N LEU A 333 3.31 13.37 25.84
CA LEU A 333 3.85 13.21 27.18
C LEU A 333 3.52 11.79 27.66
N VAL A 334 4.56 11.07 28.09
CA VAL A 334 4.44 9.72 28.66
C VAL A 334 4.77 9.82 30.14
N PHE A 335 3.79 9.55 30.99
CA PHE A 335 3.93 9.50 32.43
C PHE A 335 3.97 8.05 32.91
N LYS A 336 5.03 7.68 33.62
CA LYS A 336 5.27 6.36 34.20
C LYS A 336 5.21 6.47 35.74
N PRO A 337 4.01 6.51 36.35
CA PRO A 337 3.88 6.66 37.81
C PRO A 337 4.57 5.53 38.59
N THR A 338 4.50 4.31 38.05
CA THR A 338 5.17 3.11 38.56
C THR A 338 5.73 2.30 37.37
N PRO A 339 6.62 1.31 37.60
CA PRO A 339 7.09 0.42 36.53
C PRO A 339 6.00 -0.38 35.81
N ALA A 340 4.82 -0.55 36.43
CA ALA A 340 3.70 -1.33 35.87
C ALA A 340 2.61 -0.47 35.20
N HIS A 341 2.73 0.86 35.26
CA HIS A 341 1.70 1.77 34.77
C HIS A 341 2.29 2.83 33.86
N THR A 342 1.62 3.07 32.74
CA THR A 342 1.98 4.14 31.80
C THR A 342 0.71 4.86 31.37
N VAL A 343 0.74 6.19 31.44
CA VAL A 343 -0.30 7.07 30.94
C VAL A 343 0.31 7.92 29.83
N ARG A 344 -0.35 8.00 28.68
CA ARG A 344 0.11 8.77 27.52
C ARG A 344 -0.96 9.77 27.12
N ALA A 345 -0.55 11.03 26.97
CA ALA A 345 -1.34 12.08 26.34
C ALA A 345 -0.61 12.55 25.09
N THR A 346 -1.30 12.62 23.95
CA THR A 346 -0.71 13.00 22.67
C THR A 346 -1.62 13.93 21.89
N TYR A 347 -1.02 14.93 21.27
CA TYR A 347 -1.61 15.77 20.24
C TYR A 347 -0.86 15.52 18.92
N ASN A 348 -1.59 15.26 17.84
CA ASN A 348 -1.03 15.10 16.51
C ASN A 348 -1.90 15.87 15.52
N ARG A 349 -1.26 16.57 14.57
CA ARG A 349 -1.88 17.07 13.36
C ARG A 349 -1.13 16.48 12.18
N ALA A 350 -1.86 15.84 11.27
CA ALA A 350 -1.32 15.35 10.01
C ALA A 350 -1.99 16.07 8.84
N PHE A 351 -1.22 16.26 7.79
CA PHE A 351 -1.71 16.60 6.48
C PHE A 351 -1.78 15.33 5.63
N SER A 352 -2.90 15.17 4.91
CA SER A 352 -3.06 14.09 3.94
C SER A 352 -2.90 14.67 2.55
N SER A 353 -1.84 14.27 1.86
CA SER A 353 -1.62 14.65 0.47
C SER A 353 -2.65 13.96 -0.42
N PRO A 354 -3.35 14.68 -1.30
CA PRO A 354 -4.30 14.05 -2.21
C PRO A 354 -3.59 13.09 -3.17
N GLY A 355 -4.10 11.86 -3.30
CA GLY A 355 -3.59 10.90 -4.28
C GLY A 355 -4.06 11.18 -5.70
N VAL A 356 -3.49 10.45 -6.68
CA VAL A 356 -3.75 10.60 -8.13
C VAL A 356 -5.25 10.67 -8.46
N ASN A 357 -6.06 9.71 -8.00
CA ASN A 357 -7.50 9.72 -8.27
C ASN A 357 -8.21 10.96 -7.72
N SER A 358 -7.77 11.48 -6.58
CA SER A 358 -8.37 12.68 -5.99
C SER A 358 -8.03 13.94 -6.80
N LEU A 359 -6.87 13.97 -7.45
CA LEU A 359 -6.38 15.13 -8.22
C LEU A 359 -6.83 15.07 -9.69
N PHE A 360 -6.66 13.92 -10.33
CA PHE A 360 -6.61 13.79 -11.79
C PHE A 360 -7.65 12.85 -12.41
N LEU A 361 -8.54 12.22 -11.63
CA LEU A 361 -9.60 11.37 -12.20
C LEU A 361 -10.37 12.12 -13.29
N ASP A 362 -10.62 11.49 -14.43
CA ASP A 362 -11.42 12.08 -15.51
C ASP A 362 -12.10 10.99 -16.33
N ILE A 363 -13.13 10.38 -15.75
CA ILE A 363 -13.83 9.24 -16.34
C ILE A 363 -15.30 9.54 -16.63
N VAL A 364 -15.82 8.97 -17.70
CA VAL A 364 -17.26 8.95 -17.97
C VAL A 364 -17.93 7.98 -16.98
N ALA A 365 -18.65 8.53 -16.01
CA ALA A 365 -19.31 7.77 -14.95
C ALA A 365 -20.71 7.28 -15.36
N GLY A 366 -21.26 7.80 -16.45
CA GLY A 366 -22.54 7.36 -16.98
C GLY A 366 -23.13 8.32 -18.00
N ARG A 367 -24.34 8.00 -18.47
CA ARG A 367 -25.17 8.87 -19.30
C ARG A 367 -26.55 8.97 -18.69
N LEU A 368 -27.16 10.16 -18.75
CA LEU A 368 -28.53 10.33 -18.31
C LEU A 368 -29.48 9.61 -19.29
N PRO A 369 -30.33 8.67 -18.82
CA PRO A 369 -31.20 7.90 -19.70
C PRO A 369 -32.07 8.79 -20.61
N GLY A 370 -32.12 8.44 -21.90
CA GLY A 370 -32.91 9.19 -22.89
C GLY A 370 -32.32 10.55 -23.31
N THR A 371 -31.06 10.84 -22.96
CA THR A 371 -30.37 12.09 -23.33
C THR A 371 -28.93 11.82 -23.80
N ASP A 372 -28.33 12.78 -24.48
CA ASP A 372 -26.89 12.77 -24.82
C ASP A 372 -26.00 13.31 -23.68
N ILE A 373 -26.57 13.59 -22.50
CA ILE A 373 -25.83 14.19 -21.38
C ILE A 373 -24.96 13.12 -20.72
N ILE A 374 -23.66 13.39 -20.71
CA ILE A 374 -22.64 12.54 -20.08
C ILE A 374 -22.39 13.02 -18.65
N ILE A 375 -22.43 12.09 -17.70
CA ILE A 375 -21.99 12.29 -16.32
C ILE A 375 -20.52 11.91 -16.26
N ARG A 376 -19.69 12.80 -15.71
CA ARG A 376 -18.24 12.63 -15.67
C ARG A 376 -17.73 12.82 -14.24
N GLY A 377 -17.01 11.83 -13.72
CA GLY A 377 -16.25 11.96 -12.49
C GLY A 377 -14.98 12.75 -12.76
N ARG A 378 -14.71 13.78 -11.95
CA ARG A 378 -13.50 14.61 -12.07
C ARG A 378 -12.78 14.71 -10.74
N GLY A 379 -11.46 14.60 -10.78
CA GLY A 379 -10.56 14.96 -9.71
C GLY A 379 -10.52 16.49 -9.49
N ALA A 380 -9.85 16.88 -8.41
CA ALA A 380 -9.86 18.21 -7.84
C ALA A 380 -8.47 18.86 -7.82
N ALA A 381 -7.64 18.63 -8.85
CA ALA A 381 -6.29 19.21 -8.94
C ALA A 381 -6.28 20.75 -8.79
N ASN A 382 -7.32 21.44 -9.28
CA ASN A 382 -7.46 22.89 -9.16
C ASN A 382 -8.24 23.34 -7.89
N GLY A 383 -8.50 22.41 -6.96
CA GLY A 383 -9.37 22.61 -5.80
C GLY A 383 -10.86 22.67 -6.14
N PHE A 384 -11.71 22.58 -5.11
CA PHE A 384 -13.12 22.95 -5.19
C PHE A 384 -13.30 24.28 -4.45
N THR A 385 -13.47 25.38 -5.18
CA THR A 385 -14.04 26.61 -4.62
C THR A 385 -15.55 26.55 -4.80
N TRP A 386 -16.26 26.14 -3.75
CA TRP A 386 -17.67 26.49 -3.64
C TRP A 386 -17.74 27.87 -2.99
N GLU A 387 -17.95 28.92 -3.79
CA GLU A 387 -18.53 30.14 -3.25
C GLU A 387 -19.94 29.78 -2.76
N ARG A 388 -20.18 30.00 -1.47
CA ARG A 388 -21.46 29.71 -0.82
C ARG A 388 -22.48 30.80 -1.11
#